data_AF-A0A164II36-F1
#
_entry.id   AF-A0A164II36-F1
#
_cell.length_a   1.000
_cell.length_b   1.000
_cell.length_c   1.000
_cell.angle_alpha   90.00
_cell.angle_beta   90.00
_cell.angle_gamma   90.00
#
_symmetry.space_group_name_H-M   'P 1'
#
loop_
_entity.id
_entity.type
_entity.pdbx_description
1 polymer ?
#
loop_
_entity_poly.entity_id
_entity_poly.type
_entity_poly.pdbx_seq_one_letter_code
_entity_poly.pdbx_strand_id
1 'polypeptide(L)'
;MMIPEPWEQHTTMDERRKAFYEYHAAMLEPWDGPASIVFTDGRQIGATLDRNGLRPSRYIITDDDMVIMGSETGVLPIPESKIVRKWRLQPGKMFLIDLEQGRMINDEELKAGLASAKPYKQWIENLRIKLDDVAEATVAPAS
;
A
#
# COMPACT_ATOMS: atom_id res chain seq x y z
N MET A 1 -1.96 3.38 5.20
CA MET A 1 -3.01 4.34 4.81
C MET A 1 -2.45 5.64 4.26
N MET A 2 -1.41 6.25 4.84
CA MET A 2 -0.86 7.55 4.40
C MET A 2 -0.37 7.55 2.94
N ILE A 3 0.24 6.45 2.49
CA ILE A 3 0.74 6.29 1.11
C ILE A 3 -0.02 5.10 0.47
N PRO A 4 -1.26 5.32 0.01
CA PRO A 4 -2.01 4.26 -0.64
C PRO A 4 -1.48 4.02 -2.06
N GLU A 5 -1.64 2.80 -2.57
CA GLU A 5 -1.30 2.50 -3.96
C GLU A 5 -2.25 3.19 -4.95
N PRO A 6 -1.90 3.28 -6.24
CA PRO A 6 -2.84 3.76 -7.26
C PRO A 6 -4.05 2.82 -7.40
N TRP A 7 -5.24 3.27 -6.97
CA TRP A 7 -6.45 2.43 -6.91
C TRP A 7 -7.64 2.96 -7.73
N GLU A 8 -7.74 4.27 -7.97
CA GLU A 8 -8.93 4.91 -8.56
C GLU A 8 -9.25 4.40 -9.98
N GLN A 9 -8.23 4.27 -10.83
CA GLN A 9 -8.35 3.85 -12.24
C GLN A 9 -7.94 2.39 -12.46
N HIS A 10 -7.72 1.61 -11.39
CA HIS A 10 -7.21 0.25 -11.50
C HIS A 10 -8.36 -0.73 -11.84
N THR A 11 -8.52 -1.04 -13.13
CA THR A 11 -9.67 -1.81 -13.66
C THR A 11 -9.69 -3.27 -13.23
N THR A 12 -8.53 -3.86 -12.94
CA THR A 12 -8.40 -5.28 -12.55
C THR A 12 -8.26 -5.49 -11.04
N MET A 13 -8.46 -4.45 -10.23
CA MET A 13 -8.34 -4.54 -8.76
C MET A 13 -9.57 -5.25 -8.17
N ASP A 14 -9.35 -6.13 -7.18
CA ASP A 14 -10.42 -6.75 -6.41
C ASP A 14 -11.31 -5.67 -5.76
N GLU A 15 -12.64 -5.84 -5.86
CA GLU A 15 -13.60 -4.84 -5.37
C GLU A 15 -13.47 -4.55 -3.87
N ARG A 16 -13.10 -5.55 -3.05
CA ARG A 16 -12.92 -5.35 -1.61
C ARG A 16 -11.71 -4.49 -1.33
N ARG A 17 -10.64 -4.69 -2.09
CA ARG A 17 -9.44 -3.86 -2.03
C ARG A 17 -9.71 -2.43 -2.48
N LYS A 18 -10.51 -2.25 -3.54
CA LYS A 18 -10.98 -0.93 -3.97
C LYS A 18 -11.81 -0.25 -2.88
N ALA A 19 -12.78 -0.96 -2.29
CA ALA A 19 -13.60 -0.46 -1.19
C ALA A 19 -12.77 -0.11 0.05
N PHE A 20 -11.73 -0.88 0.36
CA PHE A 20 -10.80 -0.56 1.45
C PHE A 20 -10.12 0.81 1.23
N TYR A 21 -9.59 1.06 0.03
CA TYR A 21 -8.95 2.35 -0.26
C TYR A 21 -9.95 3.50 -0.31
N GLU A 22 -11.11 3.29 -0.93
CA GLU A 22 -12.16 4.31 -1.02
C GLU A 22 -12.66 4.74 0.36
N TYR A 23 -12.89 3.79 1.26
CA TYR A 23 -13.33 4.09 2.63
C TYR A 23 -12.33 5.00 3.36
N HIS A 24 -11.04 4.74 3.21
CA HIS A 24 -10.02 5.53 3.89
C HIS A 24 -9.68 6.84 3.17
N ALA A 25 -9.89 6.93 1.85
CA ALA A 25 -9.70 8.17 1.09
C ALA A 25 -10.63 9.28 1.60
N ALA A 26 -11.82 8.92 2.08
CA ALA A 26 -12.73 9.87 2.72
C ALA A 26 -12.23 10.41 4.08
N MET A 27 -11.20 9.79 4.69
CA MET A 27 -10.69 10.15 6.02
C MET A 27 -9.32 10.83 5.99
N LEU A 28 -8.49 10.47 5.02
CA LEU A 28 -7.10 10.93 4.95
C LEU A 28 -6.71 11.15 3.49
N GLU A 29 -6.35 12.40 3.19
CA GLU A 29 -5.72 12.74 1.92
C GLU A 29 -4.37 12.02 1.79
N PRO A 30 -4.04 11.50 0.59
CA PRO A 30 -2.78 10.79 0.38
C PRO A 30 -1.59 11.74 0.55
N TRP A 31 -0.56 11.24 1.23
CA TRP A 31 0.70 11.94 1.35
C TRP A 31 1.51 11.67 0.09
N ASP A 32 1.35 12.54 -0.89
CA ASP A 32 1.97 12.42 -2.20
C ASP A 32 3.36 13.08 -2.27
N GLY A 33 4.16 12.64 -3.23
CA GLY A 33 5.53 13.10 -3.47
C GLY A 33 6.55 11.95 -3.52
N PRO A 34 7.75 12.17 -4.09
CA PRO A 34 8.76 11.12 -4.25
C PRO A 34 9.23 10.57 -2.89
N ALA A 35 8.88 9.32 -2.58
CA ALA A 35 9.17 8.72 -1.29
C ALA A 35 9.55 7.24 -1.41
N SER A 36 10.62 6.86 -0.69
CA SER A 36 10.94 5.49 -0.35
C SER A 36 11.03 5.42 1.16
N ILE A 37 10.05 4.76 1.79
CA ILE A 37 9.96 4.70 3.24
C ILE A 37 10.25 3.29 3.69
N VAL A 38 11.15 3.17 4.66
CA VAL A 38 11.39 1.96 5.44
C VAL A 38 10.92 2.27 6.86
N PHE A 39 10.15 1.36 7.44
CA PHE A 39 9.53 1.55 8.74
C PHE A 39 9.52 0.24 9.53
N THR A 40 9.37 0.36 10.84
CA THR A 40 9.20 -0.78 11.74
C THR A 40 8.42 -0.37 12.97
N ASP A 41 7.68 -1.31 13.54
CA ASP A 41 7.01 -1.19 14.83
C ASP A 41 7.70 -2.05 15.92
N GLY A 42 8.90 -2.57 15.64
CA GLY A 42 9.65 -3.50 16.50
C GLY A 42 9.31 -4.98 16.30
N ARG A 43 8.17 -5.30 15.67
CA ARG A 43 7.74 -6.68 15.36
C ARG A 43 7.82 -6.97 13.87
N GLN A 44 7.45 -5.99 13.06
CA GLN A 44 7.46 -6.06 11.61
C GLN A 44 8.39 -4.99 11.05
N ILE A 45 9.04 -5.32 9.94
CA ILE A 45 9.85 -4.39 9.16
C ILE A 45 9.19 -4.28 7.81
N GLY A 46 8.85 -3.06 7.40
CA GLY A 46 8.18 -2.80 6.14
C GLY A 46 8.91 -1.75 5.30
N ALA A 47 8.66 -1.81 4.00
CA ALA A 47 9.02 -0.74 3.09
C ALA A 47 7.94 -0.53 2.03
N THR A 48 7.73 0.74 1.66
CA THR A 48 6.81 1.13 0.59
C THR A 48 7.40 2.27 -0.22
N LEU A 49 7.01 2.34 -1.48
CA LEU A 49 7.26 3.50 -2.33
C LEU A 49 6.01 4.38 -2.42
N ASP A 50 6.21 5.60 -2.89
CA ASP A 50 5.13 6.46 -3.38
C ASP A 50 4.37 5.80 -4.56
N ARG A 51 3.21 6.38 -4.88
CA ARG A 51 2.30 5.89 -5.93
C ARG A 51 2.97 5.71 -7.29
N ASN A 52 3.96 6.55 -7.60
CA ASN A 52 4.67 6.58 -8.88
C ASN A 52 6.03 5.86 -8.81
N GLY A 53 6.49 5.50 -7.61
CA GLY A 53 7.80 4.89 -7.35
C GLY A 53 8.96 5.74 -7.87
N LEU A 54 8.93 7.02 -7.55
CA LEU A 54 9.91 8.01 -8.04
C LEU A 54 11.27 7.90 -7.35
N ARG A 55 11.36 7.11 -6.26
CA ARG A 55 12.62 6.80 -5.57
C ARG A 55 13.00 5.33 -5.75
N PRO A 56 14.29 5.05 -6.04
CA PRO A 56 14.74 3.67 -6.13
C PRO A 56 14.79 3.04 -4.73
N SER A 57 14.32 1.80 -4.63
CA SER A 57 14.56 0.94 -3.47
C SER A 57 14.79 -0.48 -3.97
N ARG A 58 15.93 -1.03 -3.59
CA ARG A 58 16.42 -2.34 -4.04
C ARG A 58 16.79 -3.16 -2.83
N TYR A 59 16.55 -4.46 -2.92
CA TYR A 59 16.91 -5.37 -1.85
C TYR A 59 17.54 -6.64 -2.39
N ILE A 60 18.38 -7.22 -1.57
CA ILE A 60 18.95 -8.54 -1.76
C ILE A 60 18.61 -9.43 -0.58
N ILE A 61 18.46 -10.72 -0.86
CA ILE A 61 18.29 -11.76 0.14
C ILE A 61 19.45 -12.70 -0.02
N THR A 62 20.02 -13.11 1.11
CA THR A 62 21.16 -14.01 1.19
C THR A 62 20.72 -15.40 1.66
N ASP A 63 21.60 -16.38 1.50
CA ASP A 63 21.37 -17.78 1.89
C ASP A 63 21.37 -18.01 3.42
N ASP A 64 21.85 -17.03 4.19
CA ASP A 64 21.76 -16.96 5.66
C ASP A 64 20.58 -16.09 6.15
N ASP A 65 19.54 -15.96 5.31
CA ASP A 65 18.28 -15.23 5.58
C ASP A 65 18.44 -13.73 5.90
N MET A 66 19.62 -13.14 5.66
CA MET A 66 19.74 -11.68 5.77
C MET A 66 19.06 -10.98 4.58
N VAL A 67 18.27 -9.96 4.91
CA VAL A 67 17.69 -9.03 3.94
C VAL A 67 18.38 -7.68 4.06
N ILE A 68 18.97 -7.23 2.95
CA ILE A 68 19.60 -5.92 2.85
C ILE A 68 18.83 -5.08 1.85
N MET A 69 18.31 -3.92 2.28
CA MET A 69 17.60 -2.97 1.44
C MET A 69 18.32 -1.62 1.44
N GLY A 70 18.39 -0.99 0.28
CA GLY A 70 18.96 0.35 0.11
C GLY A 70 18.45 1.05 -1.13
N SER A 71 18.74 2.35 -1.25
CA SER A 71 18.44 3.13 -2.46
C SER A 71 19.24 2.63 -3.67
N GLU A 72 20.41 2.03 -3.43
CA GLU A 72 21.35 1.56 -4.43
C GLU A 72 21.81 0.13 -4.13
N THR A 73 22.22 -0.59 -5.17
CA THR A 73 22.88 -1.90 -5.02
C THR A 73 24.38 -1.72 -4.87
N GLY A 74 25.03 -2.64 -4.14
CA GLY A 74 26.49 -2.64 -4.00
C GLY A 74 27.02 -1.68 -2.93
N VAL A 75 26.13 -1.13 -2.09
CA VAL A 75 26.51 -0.29 -0.94
C VAL A 75 27.24 -1.06 0.16
N LEU A 76 27.07 -2.39 0.20
CA LEU A 76 27.76 -3.28 1.12
C LEU A 76 28.50 -4.38 0.34
N PRO A 77 29.68 -4.82 0.81
CA PRO A 77 30.50 -5.84 0.15
C PRO A 77 29.97 -7.26 0.42
N ILE A 78 28.78 -7.56 -0.12
CA ILE A 78 28.16 -8.89 0.01
C ILE A 78 28.65 -9.81 -1.12
N PRO A 79 29.21 -11.00 -0.81
CA PRO A 79 29.63 -11.96 -1.83
C PRO A 79 28.45 -12.40 -2.71
N GLU A 80 28.63 -12.35 -4.04
CA GLU A 80 27.57 -12.72 -4.99
C GLU A 80 27.09 -14.16 -4.79
N SER A 81 27.98 -15.07 -4.39
CA SER A 81 27.66 -16.48 -4.15
C SER A 81 26.67 -16.71 -3.01
N LYS A 82 26.52 -15.74 -2.11
CA LYS A 82 25.53 -15.80 -1.02
C LYS A 82 24.16 -15.29 -1.43
N ILE A 83 24.05 -14.56 -2.54
CA ILE A 83 22.81 -13.85 -2.89
C ILE A 83 21.84 -14.81 -3.56
N VAL A 84 20.76 -15.15 -2.87
CA VAL A 84 19.69 -16.01 -3.42
C VAL A 84 18.69 -15.22 -4.25
N ARG A 85 18.52 -13.92 -3.97
CA ARG A 85 17.58 -13.07 -4.70
C ARG A 85 18.05 -11.62 -4.74
N LYS A 86 17.89 -11.00 -5.91
CA LYS A 86 18.01 -9.55 -6.12
C LYS A 86 16.69 -9.03 -6.65
N TRP A 87 16.16 -7.97 -6.07
CA TRP A 87 14.89 -7.40 -6.50
C TRP A 87 14.81 -5.89 -6.27
N ARG A 88 13.75 -5.28 -6.79
CA ARG A 88 13.41 -3.87 -6.59
C ARG A 88 11.98 -3.73 -6.09
N LEU A 89 11.75 -2.78 -5.19
CA LEU A 89 10.41 -2.44 -4.76
C LEU A 89 9.67 -1.76 -5.93
N GLN A 90 8.42 -2.14 -6.15
CA GLN A 90 7.60 -1.63 -7.26
C GLN A 90 6.60 -0.61 -6.72
N PRO A 91 6.22 0.42 -7.51
CA PRO A 91 5.16 1.35 -7.12
C PRO A 91 3.90 0.58 -6.70
N GLY A 92 3.29 1.03 -5.61
CA GLY A 92 2.09 0.39 -5.06
C GLY A 92 2.33 -0.94 -4.34
N LYS A 93 3.48 -1.62 -4.46
CA LYS A 93 3.76 -2.85 -3.71
C LYS A 93 4.41 -2.56 -2.37
N MET A 94 4.00 -3.32 -1.36
CA MET A 94 4.61 -3.33 -0.04
C MET A 94 5.61 -4.47 0.08
N PHE A 95 6.72 -4.18 0.75
CA PHE A 95 7.64 -5.15 1.28
C PHE A 95 7.39 -5.26 2.77
N LEU A 96 7.19 -6.46 3.32
CA LEU A 96 6.95 -6.66 4.75
C LEU A 96 7.63 -7.95 5.22
N ILE A 97 8.37 -7.86 6.30
CA ILE A 97 8.91 -8.99 7.06
C ILE A 97 8.20 -9.00 8.41
N ASP A 98 7.66 -10.15 8.79
CA ASP A 98 7.14 -10.38 10.14
C ASP A 98 8.17 -11.21 10.92
N LEU A 99 8.75 -10.63 11.97
CA LEU A 99 9.81 -11.25 12.76
C LEU A 99 9.28 -12.34 13.69
N GLU A 100 8.00 -12.30 14.08
CA GLU A 100 7.39 -13.36 14.88
C GLU A 100 7.09 -14.60 14.03
N GLN A 101 6.65 -14.39 12.79
CA GLN A 101 6.43 -15.48 11.84
C GLN A 101 7.73 -15.94 11.15
N GLY A 102 8.80 -15.16 11.26
CA GLY A 102 10.10 -15.46 10.64
C GLY A 102 10.06 -15.49 9.12
N ARG A 103 9.17 -14.72 8.47
CA ARG A 103 8.99 -14.76 7.01
C ARG A 103 8.65 -13.40 6.41
N MET A 104 8.93 -13.28 5.12
CA MET A 104 8.37 -12.20 4.30
C MET A 104 6.90 -12.47 3.99
N ILE A 105 6.07 -11.44 4.14
CA ILE A 105 4.65 -11.47 3.80
C ILE A 105 4.49 -10.96 2.36
N ASN A 106 3.71 -11.68 1.56
CA ASN A 106 3.42 -11.27 0.18
C ASN A 106 2.48 -10.05 0.18
N ASP A 107 2.69 -9.10 -0.74
CA ASP A 107 1.84 -7.93 -0.93
C ASP A 107 0.35 -8.29 -1.09
N GLU A 108 0.05 -9.31 -1.88
CA GLU A 108 -1.33 -9.76 -2.13
C GLU A 108 -1.96 -10.34 -0.85
N GLU A 109 -1.21 -11.15 -0.10
CA GLU A 109 -1.64 -11.72 1.17
C GLU A 109 -1.92 -10.60 2.19
N LEU A 110 -0.99 -9.66 2.33
CA LEU A 110 -1.10 -8.53 3.25
C LEU A 110 -2.34 -7.69 2.94
N LYS A 111 -2.51 -7.28 1.67
CA LYS A 111 -3.62 -6.42 1.27
C LYS A 111 -4.95 -7.13 1.28
N ALA A 112 -5.00 -8.43 0.95
CA ALA A 112 -6.21 -9.22 1.08
C ALA A 112 -6.67 -9.31 2.55
N GLY A 113 -5.73 -9.49 3.48
CA GLY A 113 -6.01 -9.46 4.92
C GLY A 113 -6.57 -8.11 5.38
N LEU A 114 -5.93 -7.01 4.99
CA LEU A 114 -6.37 -5.65 5.32
C LEU A 114 -7.75 -5.31 4.73
N ALA A 115 -7.98 -5.65 3.46
CA ALA A 115 -9.23 -5.41 2.76
C ALA A 115 -10.38 -6.26 3.30
N SER A 116 -10.09 -7.42 3.88
CA SER A 116 -11.09 -8.33 4.46
C SER A 116 -11.31 -8.10 5.96
N ALA A 117 -10.54 -7.22 6.60
CA ALA A 117 -10.61 -7.00 8.05
C ALA A 117 -11.97 -6.44 8.51
N LYS A 118 -12.65 -5.67 7.65
CA LYS A 118 -13.95 -5.04 7.94
C LYS A 118 -14.82 -5.00 6.68
N PRO A 119 -16.16 -4.88 6.80
CA PRO A 119 -17.07 -4.85 5.65
C PRO A 119 -17.10 -3.46 4.98
N TYR A 120 -15.97 -3.02 4.42
CA TYR A 120 -15.81 -1.66 3.88
C TYR A 120 -16.83 -1.30 2.79
N LYS A 121 -17.17 -2.24 1.90
CA LYS A 121 -18.16 -2.03 0.83
C LYS A 121 -19.53 -1.64 1.40
N GLN A 122 -19.99 -2.39 2.41
CA GLN A 122 -21.26 -2.12 3.07
C GLN A 122 -21.26 -0.76 3.79
N TRP A 123 -20.13 -0.38 4.39
CA TRP A 123 -20.00 0.92 5.05
C TRP A 123 -20.08 2.08 4.06
N ILE A 124 -19.42 1.96 2.90
CA ILE A 124 -19.51 2.97 1.84
C ILE A 124 -20.94 3.08 1.34
N GLU A 125 -21.60 1.95 1.04
CA GLU A 125 -22.97 1.94 0.52
C GLU A 125 -23.98 2.55 1.51
N ASN A 126 -23.82 2.31 2.81
CA ASN A 126 -24.74 2.80 3.83
C ASN A 126 -24.54 4.28 4.20
N LEU A 127 -23.33 4.81 4.04
CA LEU A 127 -22.96 6.14 4.55
C LEU A 127 -22.72 7.17 3.45
N ARG A 128 -22.42 6.74 2.23
CA ARG A 128 -22.10 7.65 1.12
C ARG A 128 -23.38 8.07 0.40
N ILE A 129 -23.70 9.35 0.51
CA ILE A 129 -24.70 10.01 -0.35
C ILE A 129 -23.94 10.70 -1.48
N LYS A 130 -24.24 10.36 -2.74
CA LYS A 130 -23.74 11.14 -3.87
C LYS A 130 -24.67 12.32 -4.08
N LEU A 131 -24.09 13.51 -4.28
CA LEU A 131 -24.89 14.72 -4.48
C LEU A 131 -25.77 14.63 -5.73
N ASP A 132 -25.31 13.94 -6.77
CA ASP A 132 -26.08 13.68 -8.00
C ASP A 132 -27.35 12.86 -7.75
N ASP A 133 -27.40 12.07 -6.67
CA ASP A 133 -28.57 11.27 -6.28
C ASP A 133 -29.55 12.06 -5.39
N VAL A 134 -29.17 13.27 -4.96
CA VAL A 134 -30.04 14.16 -4.18
C VAL A 134 -30.84 15.02 -5.15
N ALA A 135 -32.17 14.84 -5.16
CA ALA A 135 -33.06 15.64 -5.97
C ALA A 135 -32.86 17.15 -5.68
N GLU A 136 -32.79 17.97 -6.74
CA GLU A 136 -32.72 19.42 -6.59
C GLU A 136 -33.89 19.90 -5.72
N ALA A 137 -33.55 20.61 -4.63
CA ALA A 137 -34.56 21.23 -3.79
C ALA A 137 -35.33 22.24 -4.65
N THR A 138 -36.63 22.02 -4.82
CA THR A 138 -37.53 23.02 -5.41
C THR A 138 -37.52 24.24 -4.50
N VAL A 139 -36.76 25.27 -4.88
CA VAL A 139 -36.72 26.55 -4.17
C VAL A 139 -38.11 27.18 -4.31
N ALA A 140 -38.88 27.20 -3.23
CA ALA A 140 -40.15 27.91 -3.22
C ALA A 140 -39.87 29.41 -3.44
N PRO A 141 -40.65 30.09 -4.31
CA PRO A 141 -40.40 31.50 -4.61
C PRO A 141 -40.49 32.34 -3.34
N ALA A 142 -39.51 33.22 -3.14
CA ALA A 142 -39.52 34.20 -2.06
C ALA A 142 -40.79 35.06 -2.18
N SER A 143 -41.55 35.13 -1.09
CA SER A 143 -42.78 35.93 -0.95
C SER A 143 -42.48 37.42 -0.85
#